data_AF-A0AAW1NKU7-F1
#
_entry.id   AF-A0AAW1NKU7-F1
#
_cell.length_a   1.000
_cell.length_b   1.000
_cell.length_c   1.000
_cell.angle_alpha   90.00
_cell.angle_beta   90.00
_cell.angle_gamma   90.00
#
_symmetry.space_group_name_H-M   'P 1'
#
loop_
_entity.id
_entity.type
_entity.pdbx_description
1 polymer ?
#
loop_
_entity_poly.entity_id
_entity_poly.type
_entity_poly.pdbx_seq_one_letter_code
_entity_poly.pdbx_strand_id
1 'polypeptide(L)'
;MDKGITPLNLRNKEYNPRESILSDAEKMEKWRAKELHGRYIYTLSQNHIDAEASCQWLCSGNIFPETEGFMIAMQDQVVATLNHKKYIIKENIESSKCRVCLKQNETVEHILSGCSPLAPHEYTNRHNNVAKIIHQHLCRRYQTNDDQVPSTTLPR
;
A
#
# COMPACT_ATOMS: atom_id res chain seq x y z
N MET A 1 17.99 25.80 -0.97
CA MET A 1 18.03 25.68 -2.44
C MET A 1 17.44 24.33 -2.80
N ASP A 2 16.39 24.32 -3.63
CA ASP A 2 15.74 23.09 -4.09
C ASP A 2 16.74 22.32 -4.97
N LYS A 3 17.05 21.07 -4.61
CA LYS A 3 18.04 20.24 -5.33
C LYS A 3 17.47 19.66 -6.63
N GLY A 4 16.22 20.00 -7.01
CA GLY A 4 15.62 19.57 -8.28
C GLY A 4 15.44 18.05 -8.38
N ILE A 5 15.39 17.36 -7.24
CA ILE A 5 15.21 15.91 -7.14
C ILE A 5 13.71 15.61 -7.12
N THR A 6 12.98 16.11 -8.10
CA THR A 6 11.61 15.68 -8.37
C THR A 6 11.59 14.78 -9.61
N PRO A 7 10.61 13.86 -9.73
CA PRO A 7 10.50 12.94 -10.86
C PRO A 7 10.38 13.64 -12.24
N LEU A 8 10.19 14.95 -12.28
CA LEU A 8 10.14 15.79 -13.48
C LEU A 8 11.50 15.99 -14.17
N ASN A 9 12.62 15.53 -13.57
CA ASN A 9 13.97 15.73 -14.13
C ASN A 9 14.45 14.60 -15.07
N LEU A 10 13.52 13.87 -15.70
CA LEU A 10 13.81 12.81 -16.69
C LEU A 10 14.52 13.32 -17.97
N ARG A 11 14.65 14.64 -18.13
CA ARG A 11 15.32 15.27 -19.27
C ARG A 11 16.84 15.43 -19.07
N ASN A 12 17.34 15.24 -17.84
CA ASN A 12 18.76 15.33 -17.57
C ASN A 12 19.48 14.06 -18.05
N LYS A 13 20.16 14.14 -19.19
CA LYS A 13 20.92 13.02 -19.80
C LYS A 13 22.11 12.56 -18.96
N GLU A 14 22.57 13.35 -17.98
CA GLU A 14 23.66 12.99 -17.06
C GLU A 14 23.19 12.18 -15.85
N TYR A 15 21.89 12.21 -15.53
CA TYR A 15 21.34 11.42 -14.44
C TYR A 15 20.92 10.04 -14.96
N ASN A 16 21.84 9.07 -14.89
CA ASN A 16 21.50 7.67 -15.05
C ASN A 16 21.30 7.01 -13.66
N PRO A 17 20.05 6.91 -13.17
CA PRO A 17 19.77 6.30 -11.86
C PRO A 17 20.18 4.81 -11.78
N ARG A 18 20.46 4.16 -12.91
CA ARG A 18 20.88 2.75 -12.97
C ARG A 18 22.40 2.57 -12.94
N GLU A 19 23.20 3.57 -13.30
CA GLU A 19 24.67 3.45 -13.33
C GLU A 19 25.33 3.59 -11.95
N SER A 20 24.64 4.16 -10.95
CA SER A 20 25.21 4.44 -9.62
C SER A 20 24.89 3.40 -8.53
N ILE A 21 24.33 2.24 -8.89
CA ILE A 21 23.96 1.20 -7.92
C ILE A 21 24.53 -0.14 -8.38
N LEU A 22 25.55 -0.62 -7.68
CA LEU A 22 26.40 -1.72 -8.11
C LEU A 22 25.91 -3.08 -7.59
N SER A 23 25.07 -3.08 -6.55
CA SER A 23 24.53 -4.30 -5.92
C SER A 23 23.08 -4.15 -5.45
N ASP A 24 22.38 -5.27 -5.31
CA ASP A 24 21.01 -5.30 -4.78
C ASP A 24 20.96 -4.85 -3.30
N ALA A 25 22.01 -5.11 -2.53
CA ALA A 25 22.14 -4.62 -1.16
C ALA A 25 22.14 -3.08 -1.09
N GLU A 26 22.89 -2.42 -1.98
CA GLU A 26 22.88 -0.96 -2.07
C GLU A 26 21.53 -0.41 -2.53
N LYS A 27 20.82 -1.11 -3.44
CA LYS A 27 19.46 -0.73 -3.84
C LYS A 27 18.52 -0.77 -2.64
N MET A 28 18.58 -1.85 -1.87
CA MET A 28 17.75 -2.02 -0.68
C MET A 28 18.03 -0.96 0.37
N GLU A 29 19.29 -0.65 0.65
CA GLU A 29 19.64 0.37 1.64
C GLU A 29 19.20 1.76 1.20
N LYS A 30 19.43 2.12 -0.07
CA LYS A 30 18.94 3.39 -0.65
C LYS A 30 17.42 3.49 -0.60
N TRP A 31 16.69 2.39 -0.81
CA TRP A 31 15.23 2.38 -0.74
C TRP A 31 14.73 2.52 0.70
N ARG A 32 15.31 1.76 1.64
CA ARG A 32 15.02 1.83 3.08
C ARG A 32 15.27 3.21 3.66
N ALA A 33 16.33 3.89 3.22
CA ALA A 33 16.69 5.22 3.70
C ALA A 33 15.70 6.32 3.28
N LYS A 34 14.76 6.07 2.36
CA LYS A 34 13.78 7.08 1.94
C LYS A 34 12.67 7.21 2.98
N GLU A 35 12.40 8.42 3.45
CA GLU A 35 11.42 8.69 4.53
C GLU A 35 9.99 8.22 4.24
N LEU A 36 9.58 8.19 2.96
CA LEU A 36 8.25 7.73 2.56
C LEU A 36 8.25 6.25 2.14
N HIS A 37 9.10 5.89 1.18
CA HIS A 37 9.10 4.54 0.60
C HIS A 37 9.70 3.49 1.54
N GLY A 38 10.65 3.89 2.39
CA GLY A 38 11.25 3.02 3.40
C GLY A 38 10.26 2.57 4.48
N ARG A 39 9.07 3.20 4.59
CA ARG A 39 8.04 2.83 5.57
C ARG A 39 7.52 1.41 5.36
N TYR A 40 7.30 1.01 4.11
CA TYR A 40 6.79 -0.33 3.82
C TYR A 40 7.80 -1.40 4.26
N ILE A 41 9.08 -1.20 3.93
CA ILE A 41 10.15 -2.10 4.36
C ILE A 41 10.37 -2.07 5.86
N TYR A 42 10.26 -0.90 6.49
CA TYR A 42 10.31 -0.79 7.93
C TYR A 42 9.19 -1.62 8.59
N THR A 43 7.97 -1.56 8.05
CA THR A 43 6.85 -2.39 8.49
C THR A 43 7.15 -3.87 8.30
N LEU A 44 7.62 -4.30 7.12
CA LEU A 44 8.00 -5.69 6.87
C LEU A 44 9.13 -6.19 7.79
N SER A 45 10.00 -5.28 8.27
CA SER A 45 11.11 -5.64 9.18
C SER A 45 10.69 -5.81 10.65
N GLN A 46 9.42 -5.58 11.00
CA GLN A 46 8.95 -5.73 12.37
C GLN A 46 8.90 -7.21 12.78
N ASN A 47 9.35 -7.53 14.00
CA ASN A 47 9.46 -8.91 14.51
C ASN A 47 8.15 -9.73 14.48
N HIS A 48 6.99 -9.07 14.46
CA HIS A 48 5.68 -9.72 14.46
C HIS A 48 5.08 -9.88 13.06
N ILE A 49 5.80 -9.46 12.02
CA ILE A 49 5.38 -9.56 10.63
C ILE A 49 6.21 -10.63 9.93
N ASP A 50 5.52 -11.61 9.37
CA ASP A 50 6.12 -12.57 8.46
C ASP A 50 6.27 -11.91 7.08
N ALA A 51 7.47 -11.45 6.77
CA ALA A 51 7.77 -10.77 5.51
C ALA A 51 7.61 -11.70 4.30
N GLU A 52 7.96 -12.98 4.43
CA GLU A 52 7.87 -13.96 3.34
C GLU A 52 6.40 -14.21 2.99
N ALA A 53 5.57 -14.49 4.01
CA ALA A 53 4.13 -14.66 3.81
C ALA A 53 3.46 -13.37 3.29
N SER A 54 3.89 -12.20 3.78
CA SER A 54 3.35 -10.90 3.34
C SER A 54 3.66 -10.57 1.88
N CYS A 55 4.75 -11.13 1.33
CA CYS A 55 5.20 -10.90 -0.05
C CYS A 55 4.94 -12.08 -0.98
N GLN A 56 4.38 -13.20 -0.49
CA GLN A 56 4.13 -14.42 -1.28
C GLN A 56 3.28 -14.18 -2.54
N TRP A 57 2.40 -13.18 -2.50
CA TRP A 57 1.56 -12.80 -3.63
C TRP A 57 2.37 -12.35 -4.86
N LEU A 58 3.58 -11.80 -4.67
CA LEU A 58 4.51 -11.42 -5.75
C LEU A 58 5.08 -12.65 -6.49
N CYS A 59 5.18 -13.78 -5.79
CA CYS A 59 5.74 -15.02 -6.34
C CYS A 59 4.67 -15.95 -6.93
N SER A 60 3.39 -15.71 -6.64
CA SER A 60 2.31 -16.66 -6.93
C SER A 60 1.84 -16.66 -8.39
N GLY A 61 2.22 -15.66 -9.20
CA GLY A 61 1.91 -15.60 -10.64
C GLY A 61 0.43 -15.43 -11.00
N ASN A 62 -0.45 -15.21 -10.03
CA ASN A 62 -1.90 -15.14 -10.22
C ASN A 62 -2.43 -13.72 -10.47
N ILE A 63 -1.55 -12.72 -10.55
CA ILE A 63 -1.89 -11.31 -10.70
C ILE A 63 -1.22 -10.78 -11.96
N PHE A 64 -1.95 -9.96 -12.73
CA PHE A 64 -1.39 -9.29 -13.89
C PHE A 64 -0.25 -8.34 -13.48
N PRO A 65 0.86 -8.29 -14.23
CA PRO A 65 2.01 -7.43 -13.90
C PRO A 65 1.64 -5.96 -13.67
N GLU A 66 0.65 -5.45 -14.40
CA GLU A 66 0.15 -4.09 -14.25
C GLU A 66 -0.50 -3.88 -12.88
N THR A 67 -1.35 -4.81 -12.45
CA THR A 67 -2.02 -4.78 -11.16
C THR A 67 -1.03 -4.90 -10.00
N GLU A 68 -0.04 -5.78 -10.14
CA GLU A 68 1.08 -5.90 -9.19
C GLU A 68 1.83 -4.56 -9.05
N GLY A 69 2.18 -3.93 -10.18
CA GLY A 69 2.82 -2.62 -10.19
C GLY A 69 2.00 -1.54 -9.46
N PHE A 70 0.68 -1.53 -9.64
CA PHE A 70 -0.19 -0.61 -8.90
C PHE A 70 -0.24 -0.89 -7.39
N MET A 71 -0.27 -2.17 -6.99
CA MET A 71 -0.27 -2.56 -5.58
C MET A 71 1.03 -2.13 -4.88
N ILE A 72 2.17 -2.34 -5.53
CA ILE A 72 3.47 -1.85 -5.04
C ILE A 72 3.48 -0.33 -4.93
N ALA A 73 2.98 0.39 -5.95
CA ALA A 73 2.89 1.84 -5.92
C ALA A 73 2.03 2.38 -4.76
N MET A 74 0.96 1.67 -4.41
CA MET A 74 0.13 1.97 -3.24
C MET A 74 0.89 1.74 -1.93
N GLN A 75 1.59 0.60 -1.80
CA GLN A 75 2.40 0.27 -0.62
C GLN A 75 3.52 1.29 -0.38
N ASP A 76 4.18 1.74 -1.46
CA ASP A 76 5.22 2.77 -1.43
C ASP A 76 4.68 4.21 -1.30
N GLN A 77 3.35 4.36 -1.21
CA GLN A 77 2.63 5.64 -1.08
C GLN A 77 2.96 6.64 -2.21
N VAL A 78 3.25 6.14 -3.42
CA VAL A 78 3.55 6.94 -4.63
C VAL A 78 2.34 7.20 -5.51
N VAL A 79 1.14 6.92 -5.00
CA VAL A 79 -0.11 7.26 -5.68
C VAL A 79 -0.45 8.74 -5.48
N ALA A 80 -0.98 9.37 -6.52
CA ALA A 80 -1.29 10.79 -6.61
C ALA A 80 -2.48 11.24 -5.73
N THR A 81 -2.40 10.97 -4.43
CA THR A 81 -3.29 11.50 -3.39
C THR A 81 -3.03 12.99 -3.14
N LEU A 82 -4.01 13.74 -2.61
CA LEU A 82 -3.81 15.16 -2.32
C LEU A 82 -2.68 15.42 -1.30
N ASN A 83 -2.48 14.53 -0.34
CA ASN A 83 -1.35 14.64 0.59
C ASN A 83 -0.01 14.46 -0.13
N HIS A 84 0.09 13.46 -1.02
CA HIS A 84 1.30 13.21 -1.81
C HIS A 84 1.59 14.40 -2.74
N LYS A 85 0.59 14.90 -3.48
CA LYS A 85 0.74 16.07 -4.36
C LYS A 85 1.20 17.32 -3.62
N LYS A 86 0.60 17.63 -2.46
CA LYS A 86 0.92 18.82 -1.68
C LYS A 86 2.29 18.76 -1.01
N TYR A 87 2.63 17.66 -0.34
CA TYR A 87 3.84 17.60 0.50
C TYR A 87 5.04 16.96 -0.18
N ILE A 88 4.84 16.05 -1.14
CA ILE A 88 5.93 15.34 -1.82
C ILE A 88 6.25 16.00 -3.16
N ILE A 89 5.23 16.17 -4.02
CA ILE A 89 5.42 16.82 -5.33
C ILE A 89 5.55 18.34 -5.18
N LYS A 90 5.05 18.91 -4.07
CA LYS A 90 5.01 20.35 -3.80
C LYS A 90 4.19 21.13 -4.83
N GLU A 91 3.13 20.51 -5.34
CA GLU A 91 2.14 21.19 -6.17
C GLU A 91 1.38 22.24 -5.33
N ASN A 92 0.98 23.34 -5.98
CA ASN A 92 0.19 24.38 -5.34
C ASN A 92 -1.26 23.91 -5.13
N ILE A 93 -1.47 23.11 -4.08
CA ILE A 93 -2.77 22.58 -3.68
C ILE A 93 -3.21 23.25 -2.37
N GLU A 94 -4.40 23.84 -2.40
CA GLU A 94 -4.97 24.58 -1.27
C GLU A 94 -5.15 23.68 -0.04
N SER A 95 -5.64 22.45 -0.22
CA SER A 95 -5.97 21.54 0.88
C SER A 95 -5.48 20.12 0.62
N SER A 96 -4.88 19.49 1.64
CA SER A 96 -4.55 18.06 1.64
C SER A 96 -5.70 17.19 2.14
N LYS A 97 -6.88 17.76 2.43
CA LYS A 97 -8.00 17.01 3.02
C LYS A 97 -8.56 15.99 2.03
N CYS A 98 -8.95 14.82 2.54
CA CYS A 98 -9.57 13.75 1.78
C CYS A 98 -10.77 14.24 0.99
N ARG A 99 -10.80 13.98 -0.31
CA ARG A 99 -11.90 14.35 -1.22
C ARG A 99 -13.25 13.71 -0.85
N VAL A 100 -13.21 12.61 -0.09
CA VAL A 100 -14.40 11.86 0.32
C VAL A 100 -14.93 12.33 1.68
N CYS A 101 -14.09 12.34 2.72
CA CYS A 101 -14.55 12.66 4.07
C CYS A 101 -14.37 14.13 4.47
N LEU A 102 -13.51 14.88 3.77
CA LEU A 102 -13.14 16.27 4.03
C LEU A 102 -12.54 16.55 5.42
N LYS A 103 -12.25 15.52 6.23
CA LYS A 103 -11.82 15.65 7.64
C LYS A 103 -10.31 15.47 7.83
N GLN A 104 -9.78 14.35 7.36
CA GLN A 104 -8.36 13.97 7.53
C GLN A 104 -7.56 14.23 6.24
N ASN A 105 -6.23 14.20 6.33
CA ASN A 105 -5.38 14.29 5.15
C ASN A 105 -5.59 13.06 4.24
N GLU A 106 -5.59 13.29 2.94
CA GLU A 106 -5.76 12.25 1.94
C GLU A 106 -4.47 11.46 1.75
N THR A 107 -4.24 10.46 2.59
CA THR A 107 -3.17 9.47 2.41
C THR A 107 -3.73 8.17 1.87
N VAL A 108 -2.86 7.29 1.33
CA VAL A 108 -3.27 5.95 0.89
C VAL A 108 -3.86 5.17 2.07
N GLU A 109 -3.20 5.19 3.23
CA GLU A 109 -3.68 4.57 4.47
C GLU A 109 -5.07 5.09 4.89
N HIS A 110 -5.26 6.42 4.84
CA HIS A 110 -6.56 7.00 5.15
C HIS A 110 -7.65 6.48 4.20
N ILE A 111 -7.42 6.47 2.88
CA ILE A 111 -8.40 5.98 1.92
C ILE A 111 -8.72 4.50 2.15
N LEU A 112 -7.70 3.68 2.43
CA LEU A 112 -7.85 2.24 2.58
C LEU A 112 -8.55 1.84 3.87
N SER A 113 -8.22 2.44 5.01
CA SER A 113 -8.70 1.97 6.33
C SER A 113 -9.26 3.05 7.24
N GLY A 114 -8.92 4.33 7.03
CA GLY A 114 -9.26 5.42 7.97
C GLY A 114 -10.41 6.34 7.56
N CYS A 115 -10.89 6.26 6.32
CA CYS A 115 -11.84 7.21 5.76
C CYS A 115 -13.25 6.89 6.26
N SER A 116 -13.85 7.77 7.08
CA SER A 116 -15.11 7.46 7.78
C SER A 116 -16.28 7.03 6.88
N PRO A 117 -16.45 7.52 5.65
CA PRO A 117 -17.49 7.02 4.75
C PRO A 117 -17.13 5.67 4.09
N LEU A 118 -15.83 5.39 3.87
CA LEU A 118 -15.37 4.20 3.17
C LEU A 118 -15.11 3.03 4.11
N ALA A 119 -14.45 3.26 5.24
CA ALA A 119 -13.97 2.22 6.13
C ALA A 119 -15.08 1.26 6.62
N PRO A 120 -16.27 1.73 7.04
CA PRO A 120 -17.33 0.82 7.51
C PRO A 120 -17.78 -0.21 6.48
N HIS A 121 -17.66 0.12 5.18
CA HIS A 121 -18.12 -0.74 4.08
C HIS A 121 -16.93 -1.41 3.38
N GLU A 122 -16.03 -0.61 2.81
CA GLU A 122 -14.92 -1.09 1.96
C GLU A 122 -13.86 -1.85 2.77
N TYR A 123 -13.39 -1.25 3.87
CA TYR A 123 -12.40 -1.90 4.73
C TYR A 123 -12.99 -3.13 5.41
N THR A 124 -14.17 -2.99 6.02
CA THR A 124 -14.85 -4.12 6.69
C THR A 124 -15.15 -5.26 5.72
N ASN A 125 -15.59 -5.00 4.49
CA ASN A 125 -15.83 -6.04 3.50
C ASN A 125 -14.55 -6.82 3.19
N ARG A 126 -13.43 -6.14 2.89
CA ARG A 126 -12.14 -6.81 2.66
C ARG A 126 -11.70 -7.63 3.87
N HIS A 127 -11.80 -7.05 5.07
CA HIS A 127 -11.46 -7.73 6.32
C HIS A 127 -12.32 -9.00 6.54
N ASN A 128 -13.63 -8.89 6.34
CA ASN A 128 -14.57 -10.00 6.49
C ASN A 128 -14.31 -11.11 5.46
N ASN A 129 -13.93 -10.77 4.23
CA ASN A 129 -13.58 -11.77 3.22
C ASN A 129 -12.33 -12.57 3.61
N VAL A 130 -11.31 -11.91 4.17
CA VAL A 130 -10.12 -12.61 4.70
C VAL A 130 -10.52 -13.53 5.87
N ALA A 131 -11.31 -13.02 6.82
CA ALA A 131 -11.80 -13.81 7.94
C ALA A 131 -12.61 -15.05 7.49
N LYS A 132 -13.42 -14.93 6.43
CA LYS A 132 -14.16 -16.07 5.84
C LYS A 132 -13.23 -17.15 5.30
N ILE A 133 -12.16 -16.77 4.61
CA ILE A 133 -11.18 -17.74 4.07
C ILE A 133 -10.49 -18.47 5.22
N ILE A 134 -10.07 -17.74 6.26
CA ILE A 134 -9.45 -18.33 7.46
C ILE A 134 -10.44 -19.27 8.15
N HIS A 135 -11.69 -18.83 8.35
CA HIS A 135 -12.74 -19.64 8.93
C HIS A 135 -12.95 -20.95 8.16
N GLN A 136 -13.10 -20.89 6.83
CA GLN A 136 -13.25 -22.08 5.99
C GLN A 136 -12.05 -23.03 6.11
N HIS A 137 -10.83 -22.50 6.17
CA HIS A 137 -9.63 -23.32 6.35
C HIS A 137 -9.63 -24.04 7.71
N LEU A 138 -10.00 -23.34 8.78
CA LEU A 138 -10.13 -23.92 10.11
C LEU A 138 -11.23 -24.99 10.16
N CYS A 139 -12.40 -24.73 9.60
CA CYS A 139 -13.49 -25.71 9.56
C CYS A 139 -13.07 -27.00 8.85
N ARG A 140 -12.37 -26.89 7.72
CA ARG A 140 -11.82 -28.05 7.00
C ARG A 140 -10.78 -28.81 7.82
N ARG A 141 -9.89 -28.08 8.51
CA ARG A 141 -8.82 -28.69 9.33
C ARG A 141 -9.37 -29.44 10.54
N TYR A 142 -10.41 -28.91 11.18
CA TYR A 142 -10.99 -29.45 12.41
C TYR A 142 -12.30 -30.22 12.19
N GLN A 143 -12.72 -30.42 10.93
CA GLN A 143 -13.93 -31.15 10.53
C GLN A 143 -15.21 -30.63 11.21
N THR A 144 -15.27 -29.34 11.50
CA THR A 144 -16.49 -28.71 11.99
C THR A 144 -17.38 -28.42 10.78
N ASN A 145 -18.46 -29.19 10.63
CA ASN A 145 -19.47 -29.01 9.58
C ASN A 145 -20.24 -27.70 9.82
N ASP A 146 -19.64 -26.57 9.46
CA ASP A 146 -20.35 -25.30 9.39
C ASP A 146 -20.21 -24.75 7.97
N ASP A 147 -21.04 -25.31 7.08
CA ASP A 147 -21.20 -24.85 5.69
C ASP A 147 -21.97 -23.52 5.60
N GLN A 148 -22.32 -22.91 6.74
CA GLN A 148 -22.96 -21.59 6.74
C GLN A 148 -21.91 -20.50 6.57
N VAL A 149 -21.87 -19.92 5.37
CA VAL A 149 -21.17 -18.65 5.14
C VAL A 149 -21.85 -17.58 6.03
N PRO A 150 -21.12 -16.89 6.93
CA PRO A 150 -21.70 -15.82 7.73
C PRO A 150 -22.30 -14.74 6.82
N SER A 151 -23.59 -14.48 7.00
CA SER A 151 -24.32 -13.46 6.23
C SER A 151 -23.69 -12.07 6.42
N THR A 152 -23.44 -11.37 5.31
CA THR A 152 -22.81 -10.05 5.27
C THR A 152 -23.80 -8.89 5.16
N THR A 153 -25.09 -9.11 5.38
CA THR A 153 -26.04 -8.00 5.46
C THR A 153 -25.79 -7.19 6.73
N LEU A 154 -25.05 -6.09 6.58
CA LEU A 154 -25.06 -5.01 7.57
C LEU A 154 -26.50 -4.50 7.71
N PRO A 155 -27.02 -4.29 8.93
CA PRO A 155 -28.30 -3.61 9.11
C PRO A 155 -28.21 -2.23 8.46
N ARG A 156 -29.23 -1.92 7.67
CA ARG A 156 -29.37 -0.70 6.88
C ARG A 156 -29.61 0.52 7.76
#